data_AF-A0A177PAR8-F1
#
_entry.id   AF-A0A177PAR8-F1
#
_cell.length_a   1.000
_cell.length_b   1.000
_cell.length_c   1.000
_cell.angle_alpha   90.00
_cell.angle_beta   90.00
_cell.angle_gamma   90.00
#
_symmetry.space_group_name_H-M   'P 1'
#
loop_
_entity.id
_entity.type
_entity.pdbx_description
1 polymer ?
#
loop_
_entity_poly.entity_id
_entity_poly.type
_entity_poly.pdbx_seq_one_letter_code
_entity_poly.pdbx_strand_id
1 'polypeptide(L)'
;MAETETITASDAADSIFVKELIKQWRAQDTHGTWENKKDLDLIKPYIVDKEARKALPLIGDPDPEILWRVELFYNAVALSIERATGVMVQPMIKMSHEGFGRQVLIAGRLIVVNKQLRDVHRFGFDNLDKLSEEGTKLVNSGVEMVEKFPEVARY
;
A
#
# COMPACT_ATOMS: atom_id res chain seq x y z
N MET A 1 9.94 -16.30 -22.54
CA MET A 1 10.81 -16.11 -21.37
C MET A 1 10.91 -14.61 -21.17
N ALA A 2 10.11 -14.06 -20.26
CA ALA A 2 10.11 -12.62 -19.99
C ALA A 2 11.31 -12.30 -19.09
N GLU A 3 12.14 -11.37 -19.52
CA GLU A 3 13.36 -10.96 -18.82
C GLU A 3 13.04 -10.45 -17.43
N THR A 4 13.74 -11.03 -16.46
CA THR A 4 13.68 -10.68 -15.05
C THR A 4 14.36 -9.34 -14.84
N GLU A 5 13.64 -8.22 -15.01
CA GLU A 5 14.16 -6.93 -14.55
C GLU A 5 14.27 -6.98 -13.02
N THR A 6 15.51 -6.97 -12.55
CA THR A 6 15.89 -6.77 -11.15
C THR A 6 15.58 -5.33 -10.76
N ILE A 7 14.74 -5.16 -9.74
CA ILE A 7 14.53 -3.86 -9.11
C ILE A 7 15.86 -3.45 -8.47
N THR A 8 16.49 -2.40 -9.01
CA THR A 8 17.71 -1.84 -8.44
C THR A 8 17.39 -1.09 -7.15
N ALA A 9 18.23 -1.25 -6.12
CA ALA A 9 18.15 -0.48 -4.89
C ALA A 9 18.35 1.02 -5.19
N SER A 10 17.29 1.82 -5.01
CA SER A 10 17.34 3.28 -4.92
C SER A 10 17.05 3.70 -3.48
N ASP A 11 17.20 4.98 -3.14
CA ASP A 11 16.77 5.53 -1.84
C ASP A 11 15.30 5.17 -1.49
N ALA A 12 14.47 4.87 -2.50
CA ALA A 12 13.11 4.41 -2.31
C ALA A 12 13.00 3.08 -1.56
N ALA A 13 13.94 2.15 -1.78
CA ALA A 13 14.00 0.86 -1.07
C ALA A 13 14.22 1.07 0.44
N ASP A 14 14.90 2.16 0.80
CA ASP A 14 15.21 2.50 2.17
C ASP A 14 14.13 3.30 2.89
N SER A 15 13.09 3.72 2.17
CA SER A 15 11.96 4.45 2.75
C SER A 15 11.26 3.63 3.84
N ILE A 16 10.77 4.34 4.87
CA ILE A 16 10.02 3.73 5.97
C ILE A 16 8.82 2.96 5.42
N PHE A 17 8.11 3.55 4.47
CA PHE A 17 6.94 2.95 3.83
C PHE A 17 7.28 1.62 3.14
N VAL A 18 8.31 1.57 2.28
CA VAL A 18 8.68 0.33 1.57
C VAL A 18 9.10 -0.76 2.55
N LYS A 19 9.85 -0.41 3.60
CA LYS A 19 10.22 -1.35 4.67
C LYS A 19 9.01 -1.91 5.41
N GLU A 20 8.01 -1.08 5.73
CA GLU A 20 6.76 -1.57 6.34
C GLU A 20 5.93 -2.42 5.36
N LEU A 21 5.93 -2.10 4.06
CA LEU A 21 5.27 -2.92 3.05
C LEU A 21 5.89 -4.32 2.94
N ILE A 22 7.21 -4.42 2.93
CA ILE A 22 7.92 -5.70 2.94
C ILE A 22 7.55 -6.50 4.21
N LYS A 23 7.52 -5.86 5.38
CA LYS A 23 7.12 -6.52 6.64
C LYS A 23 5.68 -7.03 6.58
N GLN A 24 4.76 -6.27 5.99
CA GLN A 24 3.39 -6.72 5.78
C GLN A 24 3.34 -8.03 4.98
N TRP A 25 4.09 -8.13 3.88
CA TRP A 25 4.18 -9.37 3.11
C TRP A 25 4.83 -10.51 3.88
N ARG A 26 5.94 -10.24 4.59
CA ARG A 26 6.61 -11.24 5.42
C ARG A 26 5.68 -11.78 6.53
N ALA A 27 4.82 -10.95 7.10
CA ALA A 27 3.86 -11.36 8.11
C ALA A 27 2.78 -12.33 7.57
N GLN A 28 2.51 -12.30 6.27
CA GLN A 28 1.57 -13.24 5.64
C GLN A 28 2.19 -14.61 5.34
N ASP A 29 3.52 -14.73 5.38
CA ASP A 29 4.23 -15.97 5.07
C ASP A 29 4.33 -16.92 6.27
N THR A 30 3.17 -17.38 6.78
CA THR A 30 3.10 -18.20 8.00
C THR A 30 3.85 -19.53 7.91
N HIS A 31 4.06 -20.04 6.69
CA HIS A 31 4.74 -21.32 6.44
C HIS A 31 6.15 -21.17 5.88
N GLY A 32 6.69 -19.95 5.79
CA GLY A 32 8.06 -19.70 5.30
C GLY A 32 8.28 -20.01 3.82
N THR A 33 7.23 -19.97 3.00
CA THR A 33 7.28 -20.23 1.55
C THR A 33 8.18 -19.23 0.81
N TRP A 34 8.34 -18.04 1.36
CA TRP A 34 9.08 -16.94 0.76
C TRP A 34 10.36 -16.58 1.50
N GLU A 35 10.80 -17.34 2.51
CA GLU A 35 12.04 -17.07 3.27
C GLU A 35 13.25 -16.85 2.37
N ASN A 36 13.37 -17.63 1.29
CA ASN A 36 14.49 -17.54 0.34
C ASN A 36 14.34 -16.45 -0.72
N LYS A 37 13.19 -15.76 -0.79
CA LYS A 37 12.99 -14.63 -1.72
C LYS A 37 13.65 -13.38 -1.16
N LYS A 38 14.19 -12.53 -2.03
CA LYS A 38 14.68 -11.20 -1.62
C LYS A 38 13.49 -10.31 -1.29
N ASP A 39 13.69 -9.35 -0.39
CA ASP A 39 12.62 -8.45 0.07
C ASP A 39 11.97 -7.67 -1.08
N LEU A 40 12.76 -7.13 -2.00
CA LEU A 40 12.24 -6.40 -3.16
C LEU A 40 11.47 -7.30 -4.15
N ASP A 41 11.79 -8.59 -4.20
CA ASP A 41 11.06 -9.54 -5.05
C ASP A 41 9.64 -9.79 -4.53
N LEU A 42 9.39 -9.60 -3.23
CA LEU A 42 8.04 -9.73 -2.64
C LEU A 42 7.09 -8.63 -3.11
N ILE A 43 7.62 -7.41 -3.29
CA ILE A 43 6.83 -6.25 -3.69
C ILE A 43 6.89 -6.00 -5.20
N LYS A 44 7.57 -6.86 -5.97
CA LYS A 44 7.60 -6.78 -7.44
C LYS A 44 6.21 -6.74 -8.09
N PRO A 45 5.17 -7.44 -7.59
CA PRO A 45 3.81 -7.34 -8.14
C PRO A 45 3.15 -5.96 -8.06
N TYR A 46 3.70 -5.03 -7.27
CA TYR A 46 3.27 -3.63 -7.26
C TYR A 46 3.83 -2.84 -8.43
N ILE A 47 4.88 -3.33 -9.08
CA ILE A 47 5.52 -2.67 -10.21
C ILE A 47 4.91 -3.24 -11.50
N VAL A 48 4.11 -2.42 -12.16
CA VAL A 48 3.38 -2.79 -13.37
C VAL A 48 3.69 -1.72 -14.40
N ASP A 49 4.17 -2.09 -15.57
CA ASP A 49 4.40 -1.10 -16.62
C ASP A 49 3.09 -0.42 -17.03
N LYS A 50 3.21 0.80 -17.57
CA LYS A 50 2.06 1.65 -17.88
C LYS A 50 1.16 1.05 -18.96
N GLU A 51 1.72 0.24 -19.87
CA GLU A 51 0.98 -0.36 -20.98
C GLU A 51 0.20 -1.58 -20.51
N ALA A 52 0.83 -2.50 -19.76
CA ALA A 52 0.20 -3.64 -19.12
C ALA A 52 -0.91 -3.19 -18.16
N ARG A 53 -0.66 -2.15 -17.36
CA ARG A 53 -1.69 -1.60 -16.46
C ARG A 53 -2.93 -1.12 -17.22
N LYS A 54 -2.75 -0.51 -18.40
CA LYS A 54 -3.87 -0.07 -19.25
C LYS A 54 -4.56 -1.23 -19.97
N ALA A 55 -3.83 -2.29 -20.28
CA ALA A 55 -4.38 -3.49 -20.91
C ALA A 55 -5.29 -4.29 -19.97
N LEU A 56 -5.16 -4.11 -18.64
CA LEU A 56 -6.02 -4.78 -17.67
C LEU A 56 -7.50 -4.40 -17.87
N PRO A 57 -8.39 -5.40 -18.02
CA PRO A 57 -9.83 -5.17 -18.16
C PRO A 57 -10.42 -4.66 -16.83
N LEU A 58 -11.42 -3.79 -16.93
CA LEU A 58 -12.12 -3.17 -15.79
C LEU A 58 -13.51 -3.78 -15.55
N ILE A 59 -13.72 -5.02 -15.99
CA ILE A 59 -15.04 -5.65 -15.98
C ILE A 59 -15.13 -6.61 -14.80
N GLY A 60 -16.15 -6.41 -13.96
CA GLY A 60 -16.45 -7.27 -12.80
C GLY A 60 -15.60 -6.96 -11.57
N ASP A 61 -15.58 -7.89 -10.62
CA ASP A 61 -14.81 -7.78 -9.39
C ASP A 61 -13.29 -7.79 -9.68
N PRO A 62 -12.48 -6.96 -8.99
CA PRO A 62 -11.03 -7.09 -9.06
C PRO A 62 -10.56 -8.44 -8.55
N ASP A 63 -9.44 -8.92 -9.10
CA ASP A 63 -8.78 -10.14 -8.64
C ASP A 63 -8.53 -10.10 -7.12
N PRO A 64 -8.84 -11.16 -6.35
CA PRO A 64 -8.55 -11.23 -4.93
C PRO A 64 -7.10 -10.89 -4.57
N GLU A 65 -6.14 -11.25 -5.42
CA GLU A 65 -4.74 -10.91 -5.23
C GLU A 65 -4.53 -9.39 -5.27
N ILE A 66 -5.15 -8.70 -6.24
CA ILE A 66 -5.10 -7.23 -6.36
C ILE A 66 -5.67 -6.58 -5.11
N LEU A 67 -6.83 -7.05 -4.63
CA LEU A 67 -7.48 -6.53 -3.42
C LEU A 67 -6.56 -6.70 -2.20
N TRP A 68 -5.90 -7.85 -2.09
CA TRP A 68 -4.95 -8.10 -1.01
C TRP A 68 -3.73 -7.18 -1.09
N ARG A 69 -3.21 -6.92 -2.31
CA ARG A 69 -2.11 -5.95 -2.50
C ARG A 69 -2.51 -4.55 -2.06
N VAL A 70 -3.74 -4.12 -2.37
CA VAL A 70 -4.29 -2.83 -1.93
C VAL A 70 -4.39 -2.79 -0.40
N GLU A 71 -4.88 -3.85 0.22
CA GLU A 71 -5.00 -3.96 1.67
C GLU A 71 -3.63 -3.86 2.36
N LEU A 72 -2.65 -4.67 1.94
CA LEU A 72 -1.29 -4.63 2.50
C LEU A 72 -0.58 -3.29 2.26
N PHE A 73 -0.86 -2.63 1.13
CA PHE A 73 -0.38 -1.27 0.87
C PHE A 73 -0.89 -0.29 1.92
N TYR A 74 -2.20 -0.27 2.18
CA TYR A 74 -2.77 0.64 3.16
C TYR A 74 -2.43 0.27 4.60
N ASN A 75 -2.22 -1.01 4.91
CA ASN A 75 -1.66 -1.46 6.18
C ASN A 75 -0.25 -0.90 6.40
N ALA A 76 0.60 -0.93 5.37
CA ALA A 76 1.95 -0.38 5.43
C ALA A 76 1.95 1.14 5.65
N VAL A 77 1.02 1.87 5.01
CA VAL A 77 0.80 3.30 5.28
C VAL A 77 0.38 3.52 6.72
N ALA A 78 -0.60 2.75 7.22
CA ALA A 78 -1.11 2.88 8.58
C ALA A 78 -0.02 2.68 9.64
N LEU A 79 0.76 1.60 9.52
CA LEU A 79 1.88 1.33 10.44
C LEU A 79 3.01 2.37 10.33
N SER A 80 3.23 2.93 9.15
CA SER A 80 4.21 4.01 8.97
C SER A 80 3.78 5.29 9.68
N ILE A 81 2.48 5.62 9.66
CA ILE A 81 1.92 6.75 10.42
C ILE A 81 2.02 6.47 11.93
N GLU A 82 1.68 5.27 12.37
CA GLU A 82 1.79 4.87 13.77
C GLU A 82 3.23 4.97 14.28
N ARG A 83 4.20 4.48 13.51
CA ARG A 83 5.63 4.61 13.82
C ARG A 83 6.07 6.07 14.00
N ALA A 84 5.54 6.98 13.19
CA ALA A 84 5.90 8.40 13.24
C ALA A 84 5.21 9.17 14.37
N THR A 85 3.98 8.78 14.74
CA THR A 85 3.11 9.57 15.64
C THR A 85 2.88 8.94 17.02
N GLY A 86 3.16 7.64 17.16
CA GLY A 86 2.79 6.81 18.30
C GLY A 86 1.28 6.57 18.42
N VAL A 87 0.49 6.91 17.41
CA VAL A 87 -0.97 6.72 17.40
C VAL A 87 -1.31 5.55 16.50
N MET A 88 -2.01 4.55 17.05
CA MET A 88 -2.47 3.40 16.28
C MET A 88 -3.39 3.83 15.14
N VAL A 89 -3.12 3.34 13.93
CA VAL A 89 -3.92 3.61 12.73
C VAL A 89 -4.43 2.31 12.13
N GLN A 90 -5.73 2.24 11.84
CA GLN A 90 -6.35 1.06 11.26
C GLN A 90 -6.98 1.37 9.89
N PRO A 91 -6.77 0.51 8.88
CA PRO A 91 -7.44 0.63 7.59
C PRO A 91 -8.86 0.07 7.63
N MET A 92 -9.76 0.70 6.87
CA MET A 92 -11.06 0.15 6.54
C MET A 92 -11.33 0.38 5.05
N ILE A 93 -11.55 -0.70 4.32
CA ILE A 93 -11.86 -0.67 2.89
C ILE A 93 -13.29 -1.14 2.65
N LYS A 94 -14.00 -0.43 1.78
CA LYS A 94 -15.26 -0.91 1.21
C LYS A 94 -15.18 -0.83 -0.31
N MET A 95 -15.23 -1.99 -0.96
CA MET A 95 -15.27 -2.13 -2.41
C MET A 95 -16.70 -2.39 -2.91
N SER A 96 -17.00 -1.94 -4.12
CA SER A 96 -18.14 -2.35 -4.95
C SER A 96 -17.68 -3.34 -6.03
N HIS A 97 -18.64 -3.89 -6.77
CA HIS A 97 -18.44 -4.99 -7.73
C HIS A 97 -17.81 -4.59 -9.08
N GLU A 98 -17.29 -3.37 -9.18
CA GLU A 98 -16.71 -2.81 -10.41
C GLU A 98 -15.34 -2.16 -10.16
N GLY A 99 -14.68 -2.50 -9.04
CA GLY A 99 -13.38 -1.91 -8.70
C GLY A 99 -13.45 -0.45 -8.25
N PHE A 100 -14.63 0.03 -7.88
CA PHE A 100 -14.81 1.28 -7.15
C PHE A 100 -14.87 0.99 -5.66
N GLY A 101 -14.44 1.96 -4.85
CA GLY A 101 -14.55 1.80 -3.42
C GLY A 101 -14.05 3.01 -2.66
N ARG A 102 -13.95 2.83 -1.35
CA ARG A 102 -13.41 3.82 -0.44
C ARG A 102 -12.48 3.13 0.54
N GLN A 103 -11.26 3.68 0.63
CA GLN A 103 -10.32 3.37 1.68
C GLN A 103 -10.30 4.54 2.66
N VAL A 104 -10.41 4.23 3.94
CA VAL A 104 -10.08 5.16 5.02
C VAL A 104 -9.00 4.56 5.92
N LEU A 105 -8.13 5.42 6.44
CA LEU A 105 -7.27 5.10 7.58
C LEU A 105 -7.79 5.88 8.79
N ILE A 106 -7.98 5.21 9.91
CA ILE A 106 -8.63 5.73 11.10
C ILE A 106 -7.65 5.68 12.27
N ALA A 107 -7.43 6.82 12.91
CA ALA A 107 -6.68 6.96 14.16
C ALA A 107 -7.66 7.41 15.25
N GLY A 108 -7.96 6.57 16.24
CA GLY A 108 -9.02 6.85 17.22
C GLY A 108 -10.36 7.09 16.52
N ARG A 109 -10.85 8.33 16.53
CA ARG A 109 -12.07 8.77 15.80
C ARG A 109 -11.79 9.66 14.58
N LEU A 110 -10.53 9.85 14.23
CA LEU A 110 -10.08 10.71 13.14
C LEU A 110 -9.83 9.89 11.86
N ILE A 111 -10.40 10.31 10.73
CA ILE A 111 -9.98 9.80 9.42
C ILE A 111 -8.73 10.57 8.99
N VAL A 112 -7.57 9.91 9.03
CA VAL A 112 -6.26 10.51 8.70
C VAL A 112 -5.93 10.41 7.21
N VAL A 113 -6.47 9.41 6.52
CA VAL A 113 -6.42 9.27 5.06
C VAL A 113 -7.81 8.88 4.56
N ASN A 114 -8.27 9.54 3.51
CA ASN A 114 -9.53 9.25 2.85
C ASN A 114 -9.32 9.20 1.34
N LYS A 115 -9.40 8.01 0.75
CA LYS A 115 -9.18 7.80 -0.68
C LYS A 115 -10.41 7.15 -1.30
N GLN A 116 -10.93 7.79 -2.35
CA GLN A 116 -11.86 7.15 -3.27
C GLN A 116 -11.04 6.29 -4.24
N LEU A 117 -11.34 4.99 -4.27
CA LEU A 117 -10.71 4.02 -5.14
C LEU A 117 -11.52 3.89 -6.42
N ARG A 118 -10.84 3.88 -7.56
CA ARG A 118 -11.39 3.66 -8.89
C ARG A 118 -10.41 2.79 -9.66
N ASP A 119 -10.94 2.00 -10.59
CA ASP A 119 -10.13 1.15 -11.47
C ASP A 119 -9.16 0.25 -10.69
N VAL A 120 -9.60 -0.32 -9.55
CA VAL A 120 -8.72 -1.09 -8.66
C VAL A 120 -8.05 -2.28 -9.34
N HIS A 121 -8.66 -2.84 -10.39
CA HIS A 121 -8.02 -3.86 -11.24
C HIS A 121 -6.64 -3.44 -11.76
N ARG A 122 -6.41 -2.13 -11.89
CA ARG A 122 -5.19 -1.50 -12.40
C ARG A 122 -4.23 -1.06 -11.30
N PHE A 123 -4.43 -1.51 -10.06
CA PHE A 123 -3.55 -1.13 -8.97
C PHE A 123 -2.10 -1.59 -9.21
N GLY A 124 -1.20 -0.62 -9.27
CA GLY A 124 0.23 -0.80 -9.54
C GLY A 124 0.92 0.53 -9.84
N PHE A 125 2.25 0.52 -9.83
CA PHE A 125 3.12 1.69 -9.96
C PHE A 125 4.15 1.47 -11.06
N ASP A 126 4.61 2.55 -11.69
CA ASP A 126 5.49 2.46 -12.86
C ASP A 126 6.88 1.92 -12.48
N ASN A 127 7.34 2.21 -11.25
CA ASN A 127 8.62 1.77 -10.70
C ASN A 127 8.60 1.89 -9.16
N LEU A 128 9.68 1.44 -8.51
CA LEU A 128 9.83 1.46 -7.06
C LEU A 128 9.78 2.88 -6.48
N ASP A 129 10.36 3.86 -7.18
CA ASP A 129 10.37 5.25 -6.73
C ASP A 129 8.95 5.82 -6.66
N LYS A 130 8.10 5.52 -7.66
CA LYS A 130 6.68 5.92 -7.66
C LYS A 130 5.85 5.22 -6.60
N LEU A 131 6.12 3.94 -6.34
CA LEU A 131 5.50 3.22 -5.21
C LEU A 131 5.86 3.89 -3.88
N SER A 132 7.14 4.20 -3.67
CA SER A 132 7.64 4.84 -2.46
C SER A 132 7.11 6.26 -2.29
N GLU A 133 7.11 7.06 -3.37
CA GLU A 133 6.62 8.44 -3.38
C GLU A 133 5.15 8.52 -2.97
N GLU A 134 4.28 7.71 -3.60
CA GLU A 134 2.86 7.71 -3.30
C GLU A 134 2.54 7.18 -1.89
N GLY A 135 3.24 6.13 -1.45
CA GLY A 135 3.12 5.64 -0.06
C GLY A 135 3.54 6.70 0.95
N THR A 136 4.72 7.31 0.76
CA THR A 136 5.26 8.36 1.64
C THR A 136 4.36 9.59 1.68
N LYS A 137 3.77 9.99 0.56
CA LYS A 137 2.80 11.09 0.50
C LYS A 137 1.59 10.84 1.39
N LEU A 138 1.05 9.62 1.38
CA LEU A 138 -0.08 9.25 2.24
C LEU A 138 0.34 9.20 3.72
N VAL A 139 1.55 8.73 4.02
CA VAL A 139 2.09 8.74 5.38
C VAL A 139 2.20 10.18 5.90
N ASN A 140 2.83 11.07 5.15
CA ASN A 140 3.00 12.47 5.55
C ASN A 140 1.64 13.17 5.75
N SER A 141 0.69 12.95 4.84
CA SER A 141 -0.67 13.49 4.99
C SER A 141 -1.38 12.95 6.23
N GLY A 142 -1.18 11.67 6.57
CA GLY A 142 -1.76 11.07 7.76
C GLY A 142 -1.14 11.61 9.04
N VAL A 143 0.19 11.78 9.08
CA VAL A 143 0.92 12.40 10.19
C VAL A 143 0.43 13.83 10.42
N GLU A 144 0.34 14.64 9.37
CA GLU A 144 -0.17 16.02 9.45
C GLU A 144 -1.57 16.06 10.07
N MET A 145 -2.47 15.15 9.67
CA MET A 145 -3.82 15.06 10.24
C MET A 145 -3.81 14.73 11.73
N VAL A 146 -2.96 13.79 12.17
CA VAL A 146 -2.81 13.43 13.59
C VAL A 146 -2.27 14.60 14.42
N GLU A 147 -1.27 15.32 13.90
CA GLU A 147 -0.67 16.48 14.57
C GLU A 147 -1.64 17.65 14.67
N LYS A 148 -2.51 17.81 13.67
CA LYS A 148 -3.51 18.88 13.63
C LYS A 148 -4.70 18.64 14.56
N PHE A 149 -5.08 17.38 14.77
CA PHE A 149 -6.25 17.00 15.59
C PHE A 149 -5.93 15.89 16.60
N PRO A 150 -4.94 16.10 17.51
CA PRO A 150 -4.45 15.07 18.41
C PRO A 150 -5.51 14.55 19.39
N GLU A 151 -6.45 15.39 19.81
CA GLU A 151 -7.56 15.03 20.70
C GLU A 151 -8.57 14.08 20.07
N VAL A 152 -8.72 14.10 18.74
CA VAL A 152 -9.58 13.17 18.01
C VAL A 152 -8.83 11.88 17.67
N ALA A 153 -7.53 12.01 17.40
CA ALA A 153 -6.65 10.89 17.08
C ALA A 153 -6.35 10.00 18.30
N ARG A 154 -6.21 10.60 19.49
CA ARG A 154 -5.94 9.92 20.78
C ARG A 154 -7.17 9.86 21.69
N TYR A 155 -8.35 9.78 21.08
CA TYR A 155 -9.63 9.75 21.77
C TYR A 155 -9.73 8.56 22.75
#